data_AF-A0A7K3MVB6-F1
#
_entry.id   AF-A0A7K3MVB6-F1
#
_cell.length_a   1.000
_cell.length_b   1.000
_cell.length_c   1.000
_cell.angle_alpha   90.00
_cell.angle_beta   90.00
_cell.angle_gamma   90.00
#
_symmetry.space_group_name_H-M   'P 1'
#
loop_
_entity.id
_entity.type
_entity.pdbx_description
1 polymer ?
#
loop_
_entity_poly.entity_id
_entity_poly.type
_entity_poly.pdbx_seq_one_letter_code
_entity_poly.pdbx_strand_id
1 'polypeptide(L)'
;MNHIKFVILLLLFQANLFSQQSPKREMRAAWISTVENIDWPSKPGLSDKVMKSEMIALLDNLRSNNLNTVIFQIRPTADAYYKSTKE
;
A
#
# COMPACT_ATOMS: atom_id res chain seq x y z
N MET A 1 24.59 -25.19 39.56
CA MET A 1 24.06 -25.54 38.22
C MET A 1 22.62 -25.04 37.99
N ASN A 2 21.73 -25.10 38.99
CA ASN A 2 20.33 -24.65 38.85
C ASN A 2 20.16 -23.14 38.67
N HIS A 3 21.00 -22.32 39.32
CA HIS A 3 20.96 -20.86 39.17
C HIS A 3 21.38 -20.38 37.77
N ILE A 4 22.33 -21.07 37.13
CA ILE A 4 22.75 -20.76 35.74
C ILE A 4 21.60 -21.03 34.76
N LYS A 5 20.90 -22.16 34.93
CA LYS A 5 19.69 -22.46 34.13
C LYS A 5 18.60 -21.42 34.32
N PHE A 6 18.43 -20.91 35.55
CA PHE A 6 17.46 -19.86 35.86
C PHE A 6 17.82 -18.52 35.21
N VAL A 7 19.10 -18.14 35.22
CA VAL A 7 19.60 -16.93 34.53
C VAL A 7 19.45 -17.04 33.02
N ILE A 8 19.77 -18.19 32.44
CA ILE A 8 19.56 -18.45 31.00
C ILE A 8 18.08 -18.36 30.63
N LEU A 9 17.19 -18.94 31.44
CA LEU A 9 15.75 -18.84 31.24
C LEU A 9 15.25 -17.38 31.32
N LEU A 10 15.80 -16.60 32.26
CA LEU A 10 15.46 -15.18 32.44
C LEU A 10 15.92 -14.33 31.25
N LEU A 11 17.12 -14.59 30.71
CA LEU A 11 17.67 -13.91 29.54
C LEU A 11 16.89 -14.25 28.25
N LEU A 12 16.47 -15.51 28.08
CA LEU A 12 15.63 -15.93 26.96
C LEU A 12 14.24 -15.27 26.99
N PHE A 13 13.73 -14.93 28.18
CA PHE A 13 12.46 -14.21 28.33
C PHE A 13 12.55 -12.74 27.87
N GLN A 14 13.73 -12.11 27.99
CA GLN A 14 13.96 -10.71 27.59
C GLN A 14 14.14 -10.51 26.08
N ALA A 15 14.37 -11.56 25.30
CA ALA A 15 14.56 -11.47 23.85
C ALA A 15 13.29 -11.03 23.09
N ASN A 16 12.11 -11.09 23.71
CA ASN A 16 10.85 -10.65 23.10
C ASN A 16 10.62 -9.12 23.14
N LEU A 17 11.52 -8.35 23.79
CA LEU A 17 11.37 -6.89 23.94
C LEU A 17 11.86 -6.10 22.71
N PHE A 18 12.53 -6.74 21.76
CA PHE A 18 12.85 -6.15 20.46
C PHE A 18 11.69 -6.36 19.47
N SER A 19 10.46 -6.03 19.86
CA SER A 19 9.41 -5.85 18.86
C SER A 19 9.76 -4.63 18.02
N GLN A 20 9.58 -4.71 16.71
CA GLN A 20 9.83 -3.60 15.78
C GLN A 20 9.10 -2.34 16.28
N GLN A 21 9.81 -1.21 16.42
CA GLN A 21 9.17 0.04 16.79
C GLN A 21 8.08 0.37 15.78
N SER A 22 6.83 0.41 16.25
CA SER A 22 5.72 0.81 15.40
C SER A 22 5.98 2.22 14.86
N PRO A 23 5.73 2.46 13.56
CA PRO A 23 5.94 3.77 12.98
C PRO A 23 5.03 4.80 13.67
N LYS A 24 5.50 6.06 13.77
CA LYS A 24 4.73 7.18 14.35
C LYS A 24 3.34 7.34 13.70
N ARG A 25 3.19 6.92 12.44
CA ARG A 25 1.91 6.77 11.75
C ARG A 25 1.88 5.44 11.01
N GLU A 26 0.78 4.70 11.18
CA GLU A 26 0.50 3.50 10.41
C GLU A 26 0.18 3.86 8.95
N MET A 27 0.74 3.10 8.00
CA MET A 27 0.36 3.17 6.59
C MET A 27 -0.91 2.36 6.36
N ARG A 28 -1.94 3.00 5.80
CA ARG A 28 -3.19 2.37 5.43
C ARG A 28 -3.40 2.62 3.94
N ALA A 29 -2.92 1.68 3.14
CA ALA A 29 -2.82 1.82 1.70
C ALA A 29 -3.89 1.01 0.97
N ALA A 30 -4.28 1.48 -0.21
CA ALA A 30 -4.95 0.68 -1.23
C ALA A 30 -4.15 0.69 -2.52
N TRP A 31 -4.20 -0.44 -3.24
CA TRP A 31 -3.67 -0.55 -4.59
C TRP A 31 -4.75 -0.14 -5.59
N ILE A 32 -4.38 0.59 -6.63
CA ILE A 32 -5.24 0.88 -7.79
C ILE A 32 -4.54 0.32 -9.02
N SER A 33 -5.08 -0.77 -9.53
CA SER A 33 -4.58 -1.54 -10.66
C SER A 33 -5.18 -1.01 -11.96
N THR A 34 -4.32 -0.81 -12.95
CA THR A 34 -4.68 -0.31 -14.28
C THR A 34 -4.64 -1.40 -15.35
N VAL A 35 -3.97 -2.52 -15.06
CA VAL A 35 -3.99 -3.71 -15.92
C VAL A 35 -5.42 -4.22 -16.05
N GLU A 36 -5.86 -4.50 -17.28
CA GLU A 36 -7.20 -5.01 -17.59
C GLU A 36 -8.36 -4.18 -16.98
N ASN A 37 -8.13 -2.88 -16.67
CA ASN A 37 -9.14 -2.01 -16.10
C ASN A 37 -9.76 -2.52 -14.78
N ILE A 38 -9.00 -3.31 -14.00
CA ILE A 38 -9.50 -3.97 -12.77
C ILE A 38 -10.09 -2.95 -11.78
N ASP A 39 -9.32 -1.90 -11.45
CA ASP A 39 -9.76 -0.86 -10.53
C ASP A 39 -10.08 0.45 -11.26
N TRP A 40 -9.22 0.86 -12.20
CA TRP A 40 -9.38 2.11 -12.94
C TRP A 40 -8.60 2.12 -14.26
N PRO A 41 -9.08 2.78 -15.34
CA PRO A 41 -10.42 3.34 -15.48
C PRO A 41 -11.47 2.23 -15.63
N SER A 42 -12.77 2.54 -15.48
CA SER A 42 -13.83 1.52 -15.48
C SER A 42 -13.97 0.73 -16.79
N LYS A 43 -13.49 1.31 -17.90
CA LYS A 43 -13.40 0.69 -19.23
C LYS A 43 -12.41 1.45 -20.11
N PRO A 44 -11.92 0.84 -21.19
CA PRO A 44 -11.07 1.55 -22.17
C PRO A 44 -11.84 2.63 -22.93
N GLY A 45 -11.12 3.64 -23.42
CA GLY A 45 -11.66 4.67 -24.33
C GLY A 45 -12.50 5.77 -23.67
N LEU A 46 -12.44 5.92 -22.36
CA LEU A 46 -13.12 7.02 -21.65
C LEU A 46 -12.47 8.37 -21.96
N SER A 47 -13.26 9.44 -21.88
CA SER A 47 -12.72 10.80 -21.95
C SER A 47 -11.96 11.16 -20.68
N ASP A 48 -10.98 12.06 -20.81
CA ASP A 48 -10.24 12.64 -19.69
C ASP A 48 -11.14 13.11 -18.54
N LYS A 49 -12.29 13.70 -18.87
CA LYS A 49 -13.25 14.20 -17.88
C LYS A 49 -13.82 13.05 -17.04
N VAL A 50 -14.21 11.96 -17.70
CA VAL A 50 -14.79 10.79 -17.02
C VAL A 50 -13.72 10.10 -16.19
N MET A 51 -12.54 9.83 -16.76
CA MET A 51 -11.42 9.19 -16.05
C MET A 51 -11.03 9.96 -14.77
N LYS A 52 -10.96 11.30 -14.85
CA LYS A 52 -10.72 12.16 -13.68
C LYS A 52 -11.83 12.07 -12.65
N SER A 53 -13.10 12.10 -13.07
CA SER A 53 -14.22 11.98 -12.14
C SER A 53 -14.25 10.62 -11.43
N GLU A 54 -13.93 9.53 -12.13
CA GLU A 54 -13.82 8.20 -11.53
C GLU A 54 -12.68 8.13 -10.52
N MET A 55 -11.51 8.68 -10.85
CA MET A 55 -10.38 8.72 -9.92
C MET A 55 -10.72 9.53 -8.67
N ILE A 56 -11.36 10.70 -8.80
CA ILE A 56 -11.76 11.52 -7.66
C ILE A 56 -12.73 10.75 -6.75
N ALA A 57 -13.76 10.12 -7.33
CA ALA A 57 -14.73 9.33 -6.57
C ALA A 57 -14.08 8.16 -5.83
N LEU A 58 -13.13 7.48 -6.47
CA LEU A 58 -12.37 6.39 -5.87
C LEU A 58 -11.52 6.93 -4.69
N LEU A 59 -10.77 8.02 -4.88
CA LEU A 59 -9.96 8.63 -3.83
C LEU A 59 -10.80 9.11 -2.64
N ASP A 60 -11.96 9.71 -2.89
CA ASP A 60 -12.90 10.12 -1.84
C ASP A 60 -13.43 8.92 -1.05
N ASN A 61 -13.70 7.79 -1.73
CA ASN A 61 -14.08 6.55 -1.07
C ASN A 61 -12.95 6.02 -0.18
N LEU A 62 -11.71 5.95 -0.68
CA LEU A 62 -10.56 5.50 0.11
C LEU A 62 -10.34 6.38 1.35
N ARG A 63 -10.49 7.70 1.19
CA ARG A 63 -10.39 8.68 2.28
C ARG A 63 -11.49 8.46 3.32
N SER A 64 -12.74 8.23 2.89
CA SER A 64 -13.87 7.94 3.79
C SER A 64 -13.65 6.67 4.62
N ASN A 65 -12.88 5.71 4.10
CA ASN A 65 -12.45 4.49 4.78
C ASN A 65 -11.15 4.65 5.59
N ASN A 66 -10.74 5.88 5.89
CA ASN A 66 -9.54 6.22 6.67
C ASN A 66 -8.20 5.77 6.07
N LEU A 67 -8.15 5.41 4.77
CA LEU A 67 -6.88 5.16 4.09
C LEU A 67 -6.10 6.46 3.91
N ASN A 68 -4.77 6.37 3.95
CA ASN A 68 -3.87 7.51 3.90
C ASN A 68 -2.82 7.43 2.77
N THR A 69 -2.77 6.31 2.06
CA THR A 69 -1.82 6.07 0.97
C THR A 69 -2.53 5.39 -0.20
N VAL A 70 -2.11 5.73 -1.42
CA VAL A 70 -2.55 5.07 -2.64
C VAL A 70 -1.31 4.58 -3.39
N ILE A 71 -1.33 3.32 -3.82
CA ILE A 71 -0.32 2.74 -4.70
C ILE A 71 -0.97 2.60 -6.08
N PHE A 72 -0.65 3.51 -6.99
CA PHE A 72 -1.24 3.56 -8.32
C PHE A 72 -0.33 2.88 -9.35
N GLN A 73 -0.85 1.93 -10.11
CA GLN A 73 -0.11 1.19 -11.12
C GLN A 73 0.09 2.04 -12.40
N ILE A 74 1.18 2.79 -12.46
CA ILE A 74 1.47 3.66 -13.63
C ILE A 74 1.98 2.91 -14.87
N ARG A 75 2.40 1.65 -14.72
CA ARG A 75 2.99 0.81 -15.76
C ARG A 75 2.49 -0.63 -15.59
N PRO A 76 1.33 -1.00 -16.15
CA PRO A 76 0.80 -2.36 -16.03
C PRO A 76 1.51 -3.40 -16.90
N THR A 77 1.73 -3.12 -18.19
CA THR A 77 2.21 -4.10 -19.18
C THR A 77 3.19 -3.46 -20.18
N ALA A 78 4.33 -2.98 -19.66
CA ALA A 78 5.37 -2.28 -20.42
C ALA A 78 4.90 -0.99 -21.13
N ASP A 79 3.89 -0.35 -20.60
CA ASP A 79 3.28 0.90 -21.04
C ASP A 79 3.37 1.99 -19.95
N ALA A 80 2.81 3.17 -20.21
CA ALA A 80 2.93 4.32 -19.30
C ALA A 80 1.66 5.16 -19.19
N TYR A 81 1.15 5.31 -17.96
CA TYR A 81 0.13 6.30 -17.57
C TYR A 81 0.76 7.67 -17.26
N TYR A 82 1.72 8.08 -18.08
CA TYR A 82 2.37 9.37 -18.03
C TYR A 82 3.05 9.64 -19.37
N LYS A 83 3.32 10.92 -19.67
CA LYS A 83 4.04 11.28 -20.90
C LYS A 83 5.46 10.72 -20.82
N SER A 84 5.76 9.76 -21.68
CA SER A 84 7.07 9.11 -21.77
C SER A 84 7.58 9.10 -23.21
N THR A 85 8.90 9.19 -23.39
CA THR A 85 9.57 8.97 -24.68
C THR A 85 10.01 7.53 -24.88
N LYS A 86 9.80 6.68 -23.86
CA LYS A 86 10.10 5.26 -23.83
C LYS A 86 8.86 4.51 -23.34
N GLU A 87 8.71 3.27 -23.78
CA GLU A 87 7.71 2.36 -23.24
C GLU A 87 8.05 1.94 -21.81
#